data_AF-A0AAD5VZ57-F1
#
_entry.id   AF-A0AAD5VZ57-F1
#
_cell.length_a   1.000
_cell.length_b   1.000
_cell.length_c   1.000
_cell.angle_alpha   90.00
_cell.angle_beta   90.00
_cell.angle_gamma   90.00
#
_symmetry.space_group_name_H-M   'P 1'
#
loop_
_entity.id
_entity.type
_entity.pdbx_description
1 polymer ?
#
loop_
_entity_poly.entity_id
_entity_poly.type
_entity_poly.pdbx_seq_one_letter_code
_entity_poly.pdbx_strand_id
1 'polypeptide(L)'
;MSPNPVAENVLGTMGTICWAGQLIPQVWKNYKDKSTAGLSPWLMLIWGISSAFLGVYAILQDFNIPLKIQPQLFGFLALVSWGQCLYYDPTRQNKKRMSFCTVVGVMVFVGAIEVMLVFVSRPAYQRGVTAPVQLYGILSVVLIASGLLPQYWEIYRLREVKGISYTFICIDMLGGVLNDLSLAFSSEFNGLAAASYTAVTVMDSVIIFAALILNPRARKRRQMAAAGGADLESTDVDCATSVSPSFGARTTTIGAESVKSVHSTTDDINVDRSPHDVDGGIDEKSDDQEVKVEGRIDADVEGVGESVSGTNTIVGDVDLDRHMEEVQMDQNQVTETEKGRRRPEAQFAEHCWKSQAQRNFI
;
A
#
# COMPACT_ATOMS: atom_id res chain seq x y z
N MET A 1 -36.78 8.81 9.25
CA MET A 1 -37.98 8.21 8.61
C MET A 1 -38.96 7.80 9.70
N SER A 2 -40.02 7.03 9.43
CA SER A 2 -40.61 6.17 10.47
C SER A 2 -39.61 5.05 10.79
N PRO A 3 -39.29 4.74 12.06
CA PRO A 3 -38.32 3.69 12.37
C PRO A 3 -38.70 2.35 11.77
N ASN A 4 -37.71 1.64 11.20
CA ASN A 4 -37.88 0.32 10.59
C ASN A 4 -36.63 -0.52 10.82
N PRO A 5 -36.58 -1.33 11.90
CA PRO A 5 -35.42 -2.16 12.23
C PRO A 5 -35.02 -3.15 11.13
N VAL A 6 -35.94 -3.58 10.26
CA VAL A 6 -35.60 -4.48 9.15
C VAL A 6 -34.83 -3.72 8.06
N ALA A 7 -35.28 -2.51 7.70
CA ALA A 7 -34.57 -1.67 6.74
C ALA A 7 -33.20 -1.24 7.29
N GLU A 8 -33.14 -0.81 8.55
CA GLU A 8 -31.91 -0.48 9.27
C GLU A 8 -30.89 -1.63 9.21
N ASN A 9 -31.26 -2.83 9.66
CA ASN A 9 -30.35 -3.98 9.70
C ASN A 9 -29.91 -4.43 8.30
N VAL A 10 -30.81 -4.45 7.30
CA VAL A 10 -30.45 -4.84 5.93
C VAL A 10 -29.49 -3.85 5.30
N LEU A 11 -29.81 -2.55 5.35
CA LEU A 11 -28.99 -1.49 4.76
C LEU A 11 -27.62 -1.38 5.46
N GLY A 12 -27.59 -1.43 6.80
CA GLY A 12 -26.35 -1.41 7.57
C GLY A 12 -25.48 -2.65 7.33
N THR A 13 -26.08 -3.82 7.14
CA THR A 13 -25.34 -5.04 6.78
C THR A 13 -24.76 -4.92 5.36
N MET A 14 -25.53 -4.42 4.39
CA MET A 14 -25.03 -4.19 3.03
C MET A 14 -23.89 -3.16 3.01
N GLY A 15 -24.01 -2.04 3.73
CA GLY A 15 -22.95 -1.04 3.84
C GLY A 15 -21.69 -1.57 4.53
N THR A 16 -21.85 -2.37 5.59
CA THR A 16 -20.76 -3.10 6.27
C THR A 16 -20.03 -4.05 5.31
N ILE A 17 -20.76 -4.78 4.45
CA ILE A 17 -20.17 -5.69 3.44
C ILE A 17 -19.41 -4.90 2.37
N CYS A 18 -19.97 -3.78 1.88
CA CYS A 18 -19.25 -2.89 0.97
C CYS A 18 -17.92 -2.42 1.57
N TRP A 19 -17.92 -1.93 2.80
CA TRP A 19 -16.70 -1.45 3.46
C TRP A 19 -15.69 -2.57 3.77
N ALA A 20 -16.14 -3.74 4.23
CA ALA A 20 -15.26 -4.90 4.40
C ALA A 20 -14.54 -5.28 3.09
N GLY A 21 -15.18 -5.10 1.93
CA GLY A 21 -14.62 -5.38 0.61
C GLY A 21 -13.92 -4.23 -0.11
N GLN A 22 -14.01 -2.98 0.36
CA GLN A 22 -13.74 -1.78 -0.45
C GLN A 22 -12.32 -1.73 -1.05
N LEU A 23 -11.32 -2.25 -0.33
CA LEU A 23 -9.91 -2.22 -0.75
C LEU A 23 -9.51 -3.36 -1.71
N ILE A 24 -10.33 -4.41 -1.88
CA ILE A 24 -10.01 -5.56 -2.75
C ILE A 24 -9.72 -5.11 -4.20
N PRO A 25 -10.52 -4.22 -4.84
CA PRO A 25 -10.21 -3.72 -6.18
C PRO A 25 -8.95 -2.83 -6.26
N GLN A 26 -8.51 -2.22 -5.16
CA GLN A 26 -7.25 -1.47 -5.13
C GLN A 26 -6.06 -2.43 -5.07
N VAL A 27 -6.10 -3.42 -4.16
CA VAL A 27 -5.07 -4.47 -4.02
C VAL A 27 -4.93 -5.27 -5.33
N TRP A 28 -6.06 -5.61 -5.98
CA TRP A 28 -6.06 -6.28 -7.28
C TRP A 28 -5.52 -5.39 -8.40
N LYS A 29 -5.90 -4.10 -8.46
CA LYS A 29 -5.36 -3.15 -9.42
C LYS A 29 -3.84 -3.02 -9.30
N ASN A 30 -3.32 -2.78 -8.09
CA ASN A 30 -1.89 -2.72 -7.82
C ASN A 30 -1.16 -3.99 -8.29
N TYR A 31 -1.76 -5.16 -8.06
CA TYR A 31 -1.22 -6.45 -8.51
C TYR A 31 -1.29 -6.61 -10.04
N LYS A 32 -2.33 -6.12 -10.72
CA LYS A 32 -2.48 -6.20 -12.17
C LYS A 32 -1.53 -5.24 -12.89
N ASP A 33 -1.52 -3.98 -12.49
CA ASP A 33 -0.77 -2.89 -13.12
C ASP A 33 0.75 -2.97 -12.80
N LYS A 34 1.15 -3.83 -11.85
CA LYS A 34 2.53 -3.99 -11.31
C LYS A 34 3.17 -2.65 -10.90
N SER A 35 2.32 -1.70 -10.49
CA SER A 35 2.70 -0.32 -10.18
C SER A 35 1.65 0.31 -9.26
N THR A 36 2.12 1.20 -8.40
CA THR A 36 1.28 2.01 -7.49
C THR A 36 1.39 3.51 -7.79
N ALA A 37 1.85 3.89 -9.00
CA ALA A 37 2.13 5.27 -9.35
C ALA A 37 0.90 6.21 -9.22
N GLY A 38 0.91 7.05 -8.18
CA GLY A 38 -0.17 7.99 -7.83
C GLY A 38 -1.02 7.58 -6.61
N LEU A 39 -0.89 6.32 -6.15
CA LEU A 39 -1.42 5.88 -4.86
C LEU A 39 -0.45 6.30 -3.76
N SER A 40 -0.94 7.01 -2.75
CA SER A 40 -0.13 7.48 -1.63
C SER A 40 0.18 6.33 -0.66
N PRO A 41 1.46 6.00 -0.38
CA PRO A 41 1.80 4.99 0.62
C PRO A 41 1.35 5.40 2.03
N TRP A 42 1.35 6.70 2.33
CA TRP A 42 0.96 7.22 3.65
C TRP A 42 -0.53 7.04 3.93
N LEU A 43 -1.40 7.17 2.91
CA LEU A 43 -2.83 6.84 3.03
C LEU A 43 -3.01 5.40 3.51
N MET A 44 -2.42 4.45 2.80
CA MET A 44 -2.56 3.02 3.08
C MET A 44 -1.96 2.63 4.45
N LEU A 45 -0.86 3.26 4.87
CA LEU A 45 -0.27 3.05 6.20
C LEU A 45 -1.12 3.64 7.34
N ILE A 46 -1.61 4.88 7.19
CA ILE A 46 -2.45 5.53 8.22
C ILE A 46 -3.76 4.76 8.38
N TRP A 47 -4.38 4.34 7.27
CA TRP A 47 -5.57 3.48 7.30
C TRP A 47 -5.30 2.13 7.97
N GLY A 48 -4.17 1.48 7.64
CA GLY A 48 -3.73 0.23 8.28
C GLY A 48 -3.33 0.33 9.75
N ILE A 49 -3.16 1.55 10.29
CA ILE A 49 -2.96 1.80 11.73
C ILE A 49 -4.30 2.20 12.39
N SER A 50 -5.14 2.97 11.70
CA SER A 50 -6.46 3.40 12.18
C SER A 50 -7.41 2.21 12.47
N SER A 51 -7.25 1.13 11.69
CA SER A 51 -8.02 -0.11 11.83
C SER A 51 -7.88 -0.77 13.18
N ALA A 52 -6.72 -0.67 13.84
CA ALA A 52 -6.53 -1.23 15.18
C ALA A 52 -7.40 -0.49 16.20
N PHE A 53 -7.44 0.84 16.18
CA PHE A 53 -8.30 1.61 17.08
C PHE A 53 -9.79 1.35 16.82
N LEU A 54 -10.18 1.17 15.54
CA LEU A 54 -11.55 0.80 15.16
C LEU A 54 -11.90 -0.64 15.57
N GLY A 55 -10.95 -1.57 15.49
CA GLY A 55 -11.09 -2.97 15.93
C GLY A 55 -11.22 -3.07 17.45
N VAL A 56 -10.34 -2.40 18.21
CA VAL A 56 -10.47 -2.27 19.67
C VAL A 56 -11.84 -1.71 20.04
N TYR A 57 -12.32 -0.67 19.34
CA TYR A 57 -13.65 -0.11 19.55
C TYR A 57 -14.76 -1.15 19.29
N ALA A 58 -14.77 -1.81 18.14
CA ALA A 58 -15.79 -2.80 17.78
C ALA A 58 -15.79 -4.05 18.69
N ILE A 59 -14.62 -4.48 19.17
CA ILE A 59 -14.46 -5.60 20.10
C ILE A 59 -14.96 -5.24 21.50
N LEU A 60 -14.71 -4.01 21.97
CA LEU A 60 -15.10 -3.57 23.32
C LEU A 60 -16.54 -3.07 23.40
N GLN A 61 -17.11 -2.50 22.33
CA GLN A 61 -18.55 -2.25 22.21
C GLN A 61 -19.37 -3.53 21.97
N ASP A 62 -18.69 -4.67 21.82
CA ASP A 62 -19.27 -6.00 21.61
C ASP A 62 -20.23 -6.11 20.40
N PHE A 63 -19.96 -5.36 19.32
CA PHE A 63 -20.77 -5.33 18.10
C PHE A 63 -20.96 -6.71 17.44
N ASN A 64 -21.86 -6.79 16.46
CA ASN A 64 -22.06 -8.03 15.69
C ASN A 64 -20.78 -8.53 15.01
N ILE A 65 -20.75 -9.82 14.65
CA ILE A 65 -19.56 -10.46 14.07
C ILE A 65 -19.06 -9.73 12.81
N PRO A 66 -19.90 -9.31 11.84
CA PRO A 66 -19.48 -8.48 10.71
C PRO A 66 -18.73 -7.19 11.10
N LEU A 67 -19.25 -6.40 12.04
CA LEU A 67 -18.63 -5.15 12.49
C LEU A 67 -17.33 -5.36 13.28
N LYS A 68 -17.12 -6.53 13.89
CA LYS A 68 -15.84 -6.93 14.47
C LYS A 68 -14.81 -7.38 13.41
N ILE A 69 -15.26 -7.97 12.30
CA ILE A 69 -14.39 -8.45 11.21
C ILE A 69 -14.01 -7.33 10.23
N GLN A 70 -14.91 -6.38 9.94
CA GLN A 70 -14.68 -5.28 8.99
C GLN A 70 -13.36 -4.52 9.24
N PRO A 71 -13.01 -4.07 10.47
CA PRO A 71 -11.77 -3.34 10.72
C PRO A 71 -10.53 -4.20 10.45
N GLN A 72 -10.60 -5.50 10.78
CA GLN A 72 -9.50 -6.46 10.58
C GLN A 72 -9.21 -6.65 9.09
N LEU A 73 -10.25 -6.85 8.28
CA LEU A 73 -10.11 -7.04 6.83
C LEU A 73 -9.67 -5.75 6.12
N PHE A 74 -10.25 -4.61 6.50
CA PHE A 74 -9.83 -3.29 6.02
C PHE A 74 -8.36 -3.00 6.35
N GLY A 75 -7.95 -3.18 7.61
CA GLY A 75 -6.58 -2.97 8.08
C GLY A 75 -5.57 -3.88 7.38
N PHE A 76 -5.89 -5.17 7.26
CA PHE A 76 -5.07 -6.14 6.52
C PHE A 76 -4.90 -5.72 5.05
N LEU A 77 -5.99 -5.43 4.35
CA LEU A 77 -5.93 -5.01 2.94
C LEU A 77 -5.20 -3.68 2.75
N ALA A 78 -5.33 -2.74 3.68
CA ALA A 78 -4.58 -1.47 3.68
C ALA A 78 -3.08 -1.72 3.84
N LEU A 79 -2.66 -2.55 4.80
CA LEU A 79 -1.24 -2.90 5.00
C LEU A 79 -0.67 -3.77 3.86
N VAL A 80 -1.47 -4.62 3.22
CA VAL A 80 -1.09 -5.31 1.95
C VAL A 80 -0.89 -4.31 0.82
N SER A 81 -1.80 -3.35 0.65
CA SER A 81 -1.71 -2.29 -0.37
C SER A 81 -0.52 -1.35 -0.14
N TRP A 82 -0.23 -1.02 1.12
CA TRP A 82 1.01 -0.34 1.52
C TRP A 82 2.25 -1.17 1.17
N GLY A 83 2.22 -2.48 1.43
CA GLY A 83 3.27 -3.40 1.03
C GLY A 83 3.49 -3.45 -0.48
N GLN A 84 2.44 -3.41 -1.28
CA GLN A 84 2.54 -3.25 -2.74
C GLN A 84 3.21 -1.93 -3.12
N CYS A 85 2.91 -0.83 -2.40
CA CYS A 85 3.59 0.44 -2.62
C CYS A 85 5.10 0.38 -2.34
N LEU A 86 5.52 -0.30 -1.27
CA LEU A 86 6.93 -0.50 -0.94
C LEU A 86 7.65 -1.48 -1.88
N TYR A 87 6.92 -2.44 -2.47
CA TYR A 87 7.45 -3.45 -3.38
C TYR A 87 7.65 -2.91 -4.80
N TYR A 88 6.68 -2.15 -5.33
CA TYR A 88 6.72 -1.59 -6.68
C TYR A 88 7.47 -0.24 -6.79
N ASP A 89 7.94 0.31 -5.67
CA ASP A 89 8.82 1.49 -5.62
C ASP A 89 10.06 1.31 -6.52
N PRO A 90 10.31 2.20 -7.51
CA PRO A 90 11.50 2.11 -8.36
C PRO A 90 12.81 2.29 -7.58
N THR A 91 12.82 3.07 -6.50
CA THR A 91 14.03 3.63 -5.86
C THR A 91 14.76 2.69 -4.90
N ARG A 92 14.07 1.73 -4.28
CA ARG A 92 14.63 0.89 -3.20
C ARG A 92 15.52 -0.24 -3.72
N GLN A 93 16.75 -0.36 -3.21
CA GLN A 93 17.70 -1.38 -3.70
C GLN A 93 17.48 -2.82 -3.16
N ASN A 94 16.61 -3.05 -2.18
CA ASN A 94 16.36 -4.38 -1.59
C ASN A 94 14.86 -4.77 -1.51
N LYS A 95 14.11 -4.44 -2.57
CA LYS A 95 12.62 -4.41 -2.64
C LYS A 95 11.93 -5.60 -1.98
N LYS A 96 12.22 -6.84 -2.39
CA LYS A 96 11.46 -8.03 -1.99
C LYS A 96 11.57 -8.32 -0.47
N ARG A 97 12.79 -8.52 0.04
CA ARG A 97 13.01 -8.88 1.45
C ARG A 97 12.64 -7.74 2.40
N MET A 98 13.09 -6.52 2.10
CA MET A 98 12.85 -5.37 2.98
C MET A 98 11.36 -5.01 3.05
N SER A 99 10.64 -5.03 1.91
CA SER A 99 9.20 -4.80 1.89
C SER A 99 8.45 -5.87 2.68
N PHE A 100 8.78 -7.15 2.49
CA PHE A 100 8.11 -8.24 3.21
C PHE A 100 8.32 -8.13 4.74
N CYS A 101 9.57 -8.02 5.19
CA CYS A 101 9.89 -7.91 6.62
C CYS A 101 9.28 -6.65 7.26
N THR A 102 9.25 -5.51 6.55
CA THR A 102 8.62 -4.28 7.06
C THR A 102 7.10 -4.43 7.18
N VAL A 103 6.43 -5.02 6.17
CA VAL A 103 4.97 -5.21 6.18
C VAL A 103 4.55 -6.18 7.27
N VAL A 104 5.22 -7.35 7.37
CA VAL A 104 4.94 -8.34 8.43
C VAL A 104 5.23 -7.76 9.81
N GLY A 105 6.34 -7.03 9.97
CA GLY A 105 6.67 -6.36 11.24
C GLY A 105 5.62 -5.33 11.66
N VAL A 106 5.12 -4.52 10.73
CA VAL A 106 4.04 -3.55 11.00
C VAL A 106 2.71 -4.26 11.29
N MET A 107 2.34 -5.31 10.54
CA MET A 107 1.13 -6.09 10.83
C MET A 107 1.16 -6.71 12.23
N VAL A 108 2.27 -7.33 12.63
CA VAL A 108 2.45 -7.90 13.97
C VAL A 108 2.41 -6.82 15.05
N PHE A 109 3.07 -5.68 14.82
CA PHE A 109 3.09 -4.56 15.77
C PHE A 109 1.70 -3.92 15.97
N VAL A 110 0.97 -3.67 14.88
CA VAL A 110 -0.40 -3.13 14.91
C VAL A 110 -1.36 -4.10 15.60
N GLY A 111 -1.30 -5.40 15.26
CA GLY A 111 -2.12 -6.43 15.92
C GLY A 111 -1.79 -6.60 17.40
N ALA A 112 -0.51 -6.53 17.79
CA ALA A 112 -0.09 -6.57 19.19
C ALA A 112 -0.59 -5.35 19.99
N ILE A 113 -0.60 -4.16 19.39
CA ILE A 113 -1.19 -2.95 19.99
C ILE A 113 -2.70 -3.11 20.17
N GLU A 114 -3.43 -3.61 19.16
CA GLU A 114 -4.87 -3.87 19.29
C GLU A 114 -5.17 -4.85 20.42
N VAL A 115 -4.49 -5.99 20.46
CA VAL A 115 -4.65 -7.00 21.51
C VAL A 115 -4.34 -6.40 22.89
N MET A 116 -3.24 -5.66 23.03
CA MET A 116 -2.88 -4.96 24.27
C MET A 116 -3.98 -3.97 24.71
N LEU A 117 -4.47 -3.12 23.80
CA LEU A 117 -5.50 -2.13 24.10
C LEU A 117 -6.83 -2.78 24.50
N VAL A 118 -7.22 -3.89 23.86
CA VAL A 118 -8.40 -4.69 24.28
C VAL A 118 -8.20 -5.25 25.68
N PHE A 119 -7.07 -5.89 25.99
CA PHE A 119 -6.82 -6.50 27.31
C PHE A 119 -6.71 -5.46 28.44
N VAL A 120 -6.05 -4.32 28.21
CA VAL A 120 -5.94 -3.23 29.19
C VAL A 120 -7.30 -2.56 29.44
N SER A 121 -8.11 -2.38 28.40
CA SER A 121 -9.35 -1.59 28.50
C SER A 121 -10.57 -2.41 28.95
N ARG A 122 -10.63 -3.72 28.61
CA ARG A 122 -11.77 -4.59 28.93
C ARG A 122 -12.15 -4.59 30.42
N PRO A 123 -11.21 -4.70 31.40
CA PRO A 123 -11.55 -4.66 32.82
C PRO A 123 -12.02 -3.30 33.32
N ALA A 124 -11.76 -2.20 32.60
CA ALA A 124 -12.28 -0.87 32.93
C ALA A 124 -13.68 -0.66 32.31
N TYR A 125 -13.85 -1.09 31.07
CA TYR A 125 -15.14 -1.07 30.38
C TYR A 125 -16.21 -1.91 31.10
N GLN A 126 -15.84 -3.10 31.59
CA GLN A 126 -16.71 -3.96 32.41
C GLN A 126 -17.10 -3.32 33.77
N ARG A 127 -16.39 -2.27 34.21
CA ARG A 127 -16.73 -1.44 35.39
C ARG A 127 -17.53 -0.18 35.00
N GLY A 128 -18.04 -0.09 33.78
CA GLY A 128 -18.81 1.05 33.26
C GLY A 128 -17.96 2.22 32.74
N VAL A 129 -16.63 2.11 32.74
CA VAL A 129 -15.74 3.21 32.29
C VAL A 129 -15.62 3.17 30.76
N THR A 130 -16.54 3.84 30.07
CA THR A 130 -16.66 3.84 28.61
C THR A 130 -15.71 4.79 27.88
N ALA A 131 -15.19 5.82 28.56
CA ALA A 131 -14.42 6.89 27.94
C ALA A 131 -13.17 6.44 27.14
N PRO A 132 -12.35 5.45 27.57
CA PRO A 132 -11.24 4.95 26.76
C PRO A 132 -11.72 4.31 25.45
N VAL A 133 -12.88 3.64 25.47
CA VAL A 133 -13.44 2.97 24.29
C VAL A 133 -13.95 4.00 23.29
N GLN A 134 -14.67 5.03 23.77
CA GLN A 134 -15.08 6.17 22.94
C GLN A 134 -13.87 6.90 22.32
N LEU A 135 -12.77 7.05 23.06
CA LEU A 135 -11.53 7.63 22.55
C LEU A 135 -10.96 6.83 21.37
N TYR A 136 -10.93 5.49 21.42
CA TYR A 136 -10.45 4.67 20.30
C TYR A 136 -11.33 4.83 19.05
N GLY A 137 -12.65 4.89 19.21
CA GLY A 137 -13.58 5.16 18.10
C GLY A 137 -13.32 6.52 17.46
N ILE A 138 -13.28 7.60 18.25
CA ILE A 138 -13.00 8.96 17.76
C ILE A 138 -11.63 9.04 17.09
N LEU A 139 -10.60 8.45 17.71
CA LEU A 139 -9.25 8.41 17.17
C LEU A 139 -9.19 7.68 15.81
N SER A 140 -9.91 6.56 15.65
CA SER A 140 -9.96 5.86 14.37
C SER A 140 -10.59 6.71 13.26
N VAL A 141 -11.68 7.44 13.54
CA VAL A 141 -12.35 8.31 12.55
C VAL A 141 -11.44 9.46 12.13
N VAL A 142 -10.75 10.09 13.09
CA VAL A 142 -9.77 11.16 12.83
C VAL A 142 -8.57 10.63 12.03
N LEU A 143 -8.09 9.40 12.29
CA LEU A 143 -7.03 8.77 11.52
C LEU A 143 -7.47 8.39 10.10
N ILE A 144 -8.68 7.85 9.91
CA ILE A 144 -9.23 7.55 8.59
C ILE A 144 -9.32 8.83 7.74
N ALA A 145 -9.90 9.90 8.29
CA ALA A 145 -10.03 11.18 7.59
C ALA A 145 -8.66 11.83 7.30
N SER A 146 -7.73 11.85 8.26
CA SER A 146 -6.39 12.40 8.03
C SER A 146 -5.54 11.56 7.06
N GLY A 147 -5.78 10.25 6.96
CA GLY A 147 -5.14 9.36 5.99
C GLY A 147 -5.39 9.77 4.52
N LEU A 148 -6.52 10.41 4.22
CA LEU A 148 -6.82 10.91 2.87
C LEU A 148 -6.06 12.20 2.51
N LEU A 149 -5.52 12.95 3.49
CA LEU A 149 -4.78 14.20 3.23
C LEU A 149 -3.53 13.98 2.35
N PRO A 150 -2.64 12.98 2.61
CA PRO A 150 -1.58 12.59 1.69
C PRO A 150 -2.04 12.27 0.25
N GLN A 151 -3.26 11.76 0.07
CA GLN A 151 -3.78 11.40 -1.25
C GLN A 151 -4.37 12.62 -1.99
N TYR A 152 -5.06 13.51 -1.28
CA TYR A 152 -5.46 14.82 -1.84
C TYR A 152 -4.25 15.66 -2.25
N TRP A 153 -3.17 15.64 -1.46
CA TRP A 153 -1.92 16.34 -1.81
C TRP A 153 -1.30 15.78 -3.10
N GLU A 154 -1.25 14.46 -3.27
CA GLU A 154 -0.74 13.85 -4.49
C GLU A 154 -1.63 14.16 -5.72
N ILE A 155 -2.96 14.14 -5.56
CA ILE A 155 -3.91 14.58 -6.62
C ILE A 155 -3.68 16.06 -6.99
N TYR A 156 -3.50 16.93 -6.00
CA TYR A 156 -3.24 18.36 -6.19
C TYR A 156 -1.91 18.60 -6.92
N ARG A 157 -0.86 17.87 -6.54
CA ARG A 157 0.48 17.93 -7.13
C ARG A 157 0.51 17.41 -8.56
N LEU A 158 -0.07 16.24 -8.83
CA LEU A 158 -0.11 15.62 -10.15
C LEU A 158 -1.10 16.32 -11.10
N ARG A 159 -2.07 17.08 -10.57
CA ARG A 159 -3.19 17.69 -11.33
C ARG A 159 -3.95 16.65 -12.15
N GLU A 160 -4.09 15.45 -11.59
CA GLU A 160 -4.68 14.23 -12.16
C GLU A 160 -4.94 13.22 -11.02
N VAL A 161 -6.05 12.49 -11.05
CA VAL A 161 -6.31 11.37 -10.13
C VAL A 161 -5.71 10.11 -10.73
N LYS A 162 -4.47 9.81 -10.34
CA LYS A 162 -3.67 8.66 -10.79
C LYS A 162 -3.56 7.62 -9.66
N GLY A 163 -3.25 6.37 -9.99
CA GLY A 163 -3.02 5.28 -9.01
C GLY A 163 -4.29 4.69 -8.39
N ILE A 164 -5.19 5.52 -7.85
CA ILE A 164 -6.43 5.07 -7.19
C ILE A 164 -7.35 4.29 -8.14
N SER A 165 -8.06 3.29 -7.62
CA SER A 165 -9.05 2.47 -8.32
C SER A 165 -10.46 3.05 -8.12
N TYR A 166 -11.13 3.43 -9.21
CA TYR A 166 -12.51 3.96 -9.14
C TYR A 166 -13.50 2.93 -8.60
N THR A 167 -13.27 1.64 -8.85
CA THR A 167 -14.10 0.56 -8.27
C THR A 167 -14.03 0.53 -6.74
N PHE A 168 -12.87 0.86 -6.15
CA PHE A 168 -12.73 0.99 -4.70
C PHE A 168 -13.57 2.17 -4.20
N ILE A 169 -13.37 3.37 -4.75
CA ILE A 169 -14.09 4.59 -4.33
C ILE A 169 -15.62 4.43 -4.49
N CYS A 170 -16.09 3.81 -5.58
CA CYS A 170 -17.52 3.58 -5.78
C CYS A 170 -18.13 2.58 -4.77
N ILE A 171 -17.36 1.60 -4.28
CA ILE A 171 -17.80 0.67 -3.23
C ILE A 171 -17.76 1.36 -1.86
N ASP A 172 -16.76 2.20 -1.61
CA ASP A 172 -16.61 3.00 -0.39
C ASP A 172 -17.79 3.97 -0.19
N MET A 173 -18.08 4.77 -1.23
CA MET A 173 -19.25 5.65 -1.28
C MET A 173 -20.58 4.91 -1.16
N LEU A 174 -20.71 3.73 -1.79
CA LEU A 174 -21.92 2.91 -1.65
C LEU A 174 -22.09 2.41 -0.21
N GLY A 175 -20.98 2.01 0.44
CA GLY A 175 -20.96 1.65 1.86
C GLY A 175 -21.43 2.80 2.75
N GLY A 176 -20.87 3.99 2.56
CA GLY A 176 -21.26 5.20 3.28
C GLY A 176 -22.73 5.57 3.11
N VAL A 177 -23.22 5.62 1.87
CA VAL A 177 -24.63 5.96 1.57
C VAL A 177 -25.61 4.92 2.14
N LEU A 178 -25.28 3.63 2.10
CA LEU A 178 -26.11 2.58 2.71
C LEU A 178 -26.14 2.67 4.25
N ASN A 179 -25.02 3.09 4.88
CA ASN A 179 -24.92 3.25 6.32
C ASN A 179 -25.54 4.57 6.83
N ASP A 180 -25.51 5.66 6.04
CA ASP A 180 -26.32 6.86 6.33
C ASP A 180 -27.83 6.56 6.17
N LEU A 181 -28.21 5.79 5.15
CA LEU A 181 -29.61 5.43 4.92
C LEU A 181 -30.15 4.45 5.97
N SER A 182 -29.34 3.52 6.48
CA SER A 182 -29.76 2.64 7.58
C SER A 182 -30.09 3.44 8.85
N LEU A 183 -29.24 4.42 9.19
CA LEU A 183 -29.45 5.30 10.34
C LEU A 183 -30.72 6.18 10.18
N ALA A 184 -31.10 6.53 8.95
CA ALA A 184 -32.36 7.24 8.69
C ALA A 184 -33.62 6.41 9.02
N PHE A 185 -33.50 5.08 9.13
CA PHE A 185 -34.53 4.15 9.61
C PHE A 185 -34.36 3.71 11.07
N SER A 186 -33.29 4.12 11.76
CA SER A 186 -33.06 3.78 13.16
C SER A 186 -34.04 4.49 14.10
N SER A 187 -34.25 3.92 15.28
CA SER A 187 -35.01 4.56 16.38
C SER A 187 -34.17 5.54 17.19
N GLU A 188 -32.84 5.39 17.22
CA GLU A 188 -31.93 6.26 17.99
C GLU A 188 -30.87 6.90 17.09
N PHE A 189 -30.90 8.23 16.97
CA PHE A 189 -29.99 8.95 16.07
C PHE A 189 -28.59 9.10 16.67
N ASN A 190 -27.70 8.16 16.36
CA ASN A 190 -26.28 8.26 16.67
C ASN A 190 -25.57 9.27 15.75
N GLY A 191 -25.51 10.53 16.18
CA GLY A 191 -24.87 11.62 15.44
C GLY A 191 -23.37 11.43 15.17
N LEU A 192 -22.64 10.62 15.97
CA LEU A 192 -21.23 10.30 15.71
C LEU A 192 -21.09 9.30 14.55
N ALA A 193 -21.99 8.31 14.47
CA ALA A 193 -22.08 7.41 13.32
C ALA A 193 -22.43 8.19 12.05
N ALA A 194 -23.49 8.99 12.07
CA ALA A 194 -23.89 9.87 10.96
C ALA A 194 -22.72 10.74 10.45
N ALA A 195 -22.06 11.47 11.36
CA ALA A 195 -20.95 12.34 11.00
C ALA A 195 -19.78 11.56 10.37
N SER A 196 -19.52 10.34 10.81
CA SER A 196 -18.47 9.49 10.26
C SER A 196 -18.82 8.96 8.86
N TYR A 197 -20.05 8.49 8.67
CA TYR A 197 -20.53 7.89 7.42
C TYR A 197 -20.68 8.94 6.32
N THR A 198 -21.30 10.08 6.65
CA THR A 198 -21.40 11.24 5.76
C THR A 198 -20.01 11.82 5.43
N ALA A 199 -19.07 11.86 6.39
CA ALA A 199 -17.72 12.35 6.12
C ALA A 199 -16.99 11.51 5.04
N VAL A 200 -17.00 10.18 5.15
CA VAL A 200 -16.43 9.29 4.11
C VAL A 200 -17.09 9.56 2.75
N THR A 201 -18.43 9.54 2.70
CA THR A 201 -19.20 9.76 1.47
C THR A 201 -18.87 11.11 0.80
N VAL A 202 -18.74 12.19 1.58
CA VAL A 202 -18.37 13.52 1.08
C VAL A 202 -16.91 13.57 0.62
N MET A 203 -15.99 12.96 1.37
CA MET A 203 -14.57 12.95 1.05
C MET A 203 -14.27 12.20 -0.25
N ASP A 204 -14.91 11.05 -0.47
CA ASP A 204 -14.80 10.30 -1.72
C ASP A 204 -15.51 11.00 -2.89
N SER A 205 -16.65 11.65 -2.65
CA SER A 205 -17.31 12.50 -3.66
C SER A 205 -16.34 13.55 -4.21
N VAL A 206 -15.54 14.19 -3.34
CA VAL A 206 -14.50 15.15 -3.75
C VAL A 206 -13.43 14.48 -4.63
N ILE A 207 -13.04 13.22 -4.37
CA ILE A 207 -12.10 12.48 -5.23
C ILE A 207 -12.72 12.18 -6.59
N ILE A 208 -14.00 11.78 -6.67
CA ILE A 208 -14.70 11.56 -7.94
C ILE A 208 -14.84 12.86 -8.74
N PHE A 209 -15.27 13.96 -8.12
CA PHE A 209 -15.34 15.26 -8.81
C PHE A 209 -13.96 15.75 -9.27
N ALA A 210 -12.91 15.55 -8.47
CA ALA A 210 -11.53 15.83 -8.87
C ALA A 210 -11.12 14.95 -10.08
N ALA A 211 -11.46 13.67 -10.10
CA ALA A 211 -11.16 12.77 -11.23
C ALA A 211 -11.88 13.22 -12.52
N LEU A 212 -13.18 13.52 -12.44
CA LEU A 212 -13.99 13.97 -13.56
C LEU A 212 -13.48 15.29 -14.17
N ILE A 213 -12.94 16.20 -13.35
CA ILE A 213 -12.43 17.50 -13.82
C ILE A 213 -10.97 17.41 -14.28
N LEU A 214 -10.11 16.74 -13.51
CA LEU A 214 -8.66 16.73 -13.74
C LEU A 214 -8.24 15.73 -14.82
N ASN A 215 -8.85 14.56 -14.92
CA ASN A 215 -8.37 13.49 -15.80
C ASN A 215 -8.60 13.81 -17.30
N PRO A 216 -9.75 14.36 -17.73
CA PRO A 216 -9.92 14.81 -19.12
C PRO A 216 -8.96 15.95 -19.47
N ARG A 217 -8.68 16.86 -18.52
CA ARG A 217 -7.68 17.93 -18.68
C ARG A 217 -6.27 17.34 -18.81
N ALA A 218 -5.90 16.36 -17.99
CA ALA A 218 -4.62 15.67 -18.06
C ALA A 218 -4.43 14.89 -19.38
N ARG A 219 -5.48 14.20 -19.85
CA ARG A 219 -5.47 13.54 -21.17
C ARG A 219 -5.23 14.54 -22.29
N LYS A 220 -5.91 15.69 -22.29
CA LYS A 220 -5.68 16.78 -23.26
C LYS A 220 -4.25 17.33 -23.19
N ARG A 221 -3.69 17.58 -21.99
CA ARG A 221 -2.28 18.00 -21.82
C ARG A 221 -1.30 17.01 -22.46
N ARG A 222 -1.49 15.70 -22.25
CA ARG A 222 -0.65 14.65 -22.87
C ARG A 222 -0.79 14.60 -24.39
N GLN A 223 -2.00 14.75 -24.92
CA GLN A 223 -2.25 14.77 -26.37
C GLN A 223 -1.59 15.98 -27.04
N MET A 224 -1.67 17.17 -26.43
CA MET A 224 -1.02 18.39 -26.92
C MET A 224 0.51 18.27 -26.90
N ALA A 225 1.08 17.72 -25.82
CA ALA A 225 2.53 17.49 -25.73
C ALA A 225 3.03 16.43 -26.74
N ALA A 226 2.24 15.39 -27.02
CA ALA A 226 2.59 14.38 -28.02
C ALA A 226 2.55 14.93 -29.47
N ALA A 227 1.57 15.78 -29.78
CA ALA A 227 1.48 16.44 -31.09
C ALA A 227 2.68 17.37 -31.33
N GLY A 228 2.90 18.33 -30.43
CA GLY A 228 4.01 19.29 -30.58
C GLY A 228 5.42 18.68 -30.49
N GLY A 229 5.55 17.45 -30.02
CA GLY A 229 6.81 16.68 -30.12
C GLY A 229 7.04 16.14 -31.54
N ALA A 230 6.00 15.58 -32.17
CA ALA A 230 6.07 15.04 -33.54
C ALA A 230 6.31 16.14 -34.59
N ASP A 231 5.76 17.34 -34.38
CA ASP A 231 5.98 18.51 -35.25
C ASP A 231 7.47 18.94 -35.27
N LEU A 232 8.19 18.78 -34.16
CA LEU A 232 9.63 19.05 -34.07
C LEU A 232 10.45 17.92 -34.71
N GLU A 233 10.17 16.66 -34.36
CA GLU A 233 10.91 15.49 -34.83
C GLU A 233 10.80 15.30 -36.35
N SER A 234 9.69 15.72 -36.98
CA SER A 234 9.54 15.75 -38.44
C SER A 234 10.33 16.89 -39.11
N THR A 235 10.39 18.07 -38.48
CA THR A 235 11.12 19.23 -39.02
C THR A 235 12.63 18.98 -39.12
N ASP A 236 13.23 18.30 -38.15
CA ASP A 236 14.67 17.99 -38.16
C ASP A 236 15.07 16.98 -39.27
N VAL A 237 14.17 16.04 -39.62
CA VAL A 237 14.41 15.04 -40.67
C VAL A 237 14.42 15.65 -42.08
N ASP A 238 13.49 16.57 -42.36
CA ASP A 238 13.45 17.27 -43.65
C ASP A 238 14.69 18.17 -43.84
N CYS A 239 15.17 18.80 -42.77
CA CYS A 239 16.40 19.60 -42.81
C CYS A 239 17.63 18.72 -43.13
N ALA A 240 17.77 17.57 -42.45
CA ALA A 240 18.93 16.66 -42.61
C ALA A 240 19.06 16.07 -44.02
N THR A 241 17.96 15.94 -44.76
CA THR A 241 17.93 15.32 -46.10
C THR A 241 18.47 16.26 -47.20
N SER A 242 18.63 17.56 -46.92
CA SER A 242 18.90 18.60 -47.93
C SER A 242 20.38 18.82 -48.31
N VAL A 243 21.36 18.26 -47.57
CA VAL A 243 22.79 18.59 -47.73
C VAL A 243 23.62 17.37 -48.14
N SER A 244 23.75 17.14 -49.45
CA SER A 244 24.70 16.17 -50.04
C SER A 244 25.69 16.86 -50.98
N PRO A 245 26.92 17.18 -50.54
CA PRO A 245 27.94 17.75 -51.42
C PRO A 245 28.55 16.66 -52.31
N SER A 246 28.31 16.74 -53.63
CA SER A 246 28.93 15.84 -54.60
C SER A 246 30.41 16.20 -54.80
N PHE A 247 31.32 15.38 -54.28
CA PHE A 247 32.76 15.54 -54.52
C PHE A 247 33.38 14.27 -55.10
N GLY A 248 33.70 14.31 -56.40
CA GLY A 248 34.36 13.22 -57.10
C GLY A 248 35.89 13.40 -57.14
N ALA A 249 36.62 12.38 -56.71
CA ALA A 249 38.07 12.24 -56.92
C ALA A 249 38.39 10.80 -57.35
N ARG A 250 39.49 10.59 -58.09
CA ARG A 250 39.69 9.38 -58.92
C ARG A 250 41.17 8.92 -58.91
N THR A 251 41.42 7.68 -58.46
CA THR A 251 42.66 6.89 -58.71
C THR A 251 43.89 7.44 -57.93
N THR A 252 44.90 6.66 -57.48
CA THR A 252 45.65 5.53 -58.08
C THR A 252 46.07 4.43 -57.07
N THR A 253 46.56 3.29 -57.59
CA THR A 253 46.88 2.03 -56.91
C THR A 253 48.36 1.78 -56.56
N ILE A 254 48.58 0.88 -55.60
CA ILE A 254 49.58 -0.21 -55.42
C ILE A 254 49.20 -0.84 -54.05
N GLY A 255 49.06 -2.15 -53.78
CA GLY A 255 49.60 -3.38 -54.39
C GLY A 255 50.56 -4.03 -53.37
N ALA A 256 50.39 -5.27 -52.87
CA ALA A 256 49.35 -6.29 -53.00
C ALA A 256 49.22 -7.05 -51.62
N GLU A 257 48.73 -8.28 -51.40
CA GLU A 257 48.26 -9.42 -52.22
C GLU A 257 47.40 -10.40 -51.36
N SER A 258 46.85 -11.47 -51.97
CA SER A 258 46.58 -12.83 -51.45
C SER A 258 45.85 -13.11 -50.09
N VAL A 259 44.87 -14.05 -49.99
CA VAL A 259 44.20 -14.88 -51.03
C VAL A 259 42.91 -15.56 -50.51
N LYS A 260 41.81 -15.55 -51.31
CA LYS A 260 40.69 -16.55 -51.42
C LYS A 260 39.87 -16.96 -50.16
N SER A 261 38.61 -17.43 -50.21
CA SER A 261 37.45 -17.45 -51.16
C SER A 261 36.24 -18.11 -50.41
N VAL A 262 34.98 -18.28 -50.87
CA VAL A 262 34.22 -18.01 -52.12
C VAL A 262 32.69 -17.95 -51.82
N HIS A 263 31.87 -17.61 -52.84
CA HIS A 263 30.47 -18.01 -53.16
C HIS A 263 29.56 -18.87 -52.23
N SER A 264 28.22 -18.77 -52.30
CA SER A 264 27.31 -17.76 -52.91
C SER A 264 25.82 -17.99 -52.57
N THR A 265 24.96 -17.02 -52.95
CA THR A 265 23.64 -17.16 -53.63
C THR A 265 22.75 -18.37 -53.23
N THR A 266 21.71 -18.18 -52.41
CA THR A 266 20.30 -17.89 -52.80
C THR A 266 19.58 -19.04 -53.50
N ASP A 267 18.43 -19.44 -52.94
CA ASP A 267 17.21 -19.80 -53.70
C ASP A 267 15.98 -19.73 -52.78
N ASP A 268 14.80 -19.52 -53.37
CA ASP A 268 13.53 -19.27 -52.67
C ASP A 268 12.80 -20.56 -52.21
N ILE A 269 11.82 -20.41 -51.31
CA ILE A 269 10.43 -20.88 -51.53
C ILE A 269 9.50 -20.31 -50.45
N ASN A 270 8.32 -19.85 -50.88
CA ASN A 270 7.23 -19.35 -50.04
C ASN A 270 5.95 -20.12 -50.37
N VAL A 271 5.33 -20.80 -49.40
CA VAL A 271 3.94 -21.28 -49.47
C VAL A 271 3.25 -21.15 -48.11
N ASP A 272 2.14 -20.42 -48.12
CA ASP A 272 1.15 -20.28 -47.05
C ASP A 272 0.27 -21.55 -46.91
N ARG A 273 -0.14 -21.90 -45.66
CA ARG A 273 -1.55 -22.19 -45.31
C ARG A 273 -1.84 -22.49 -43.83
N SER A 274 -3.06 -22.13 -43.44
CA SER A 274 -3.81 -22.51 -42.24
C SER A 274 -5.23 -22.91 -42.70
N PRO A 275 -6.22 -23.17 -41.83
CA PRO A 275 -6.31 -24.02 -40.62
C PRO A 275 -7.31 -25.19 -40.84
N HIS A 276 -7.58 -25.97 -39.78
CA HIS A 276 -8.80 -26.76 -39.44
C HIS A 276 -8.39 -27.84 -38.40
N ASP A 277 -9.22 -28.47 -37.57
CA ASP A 277 -10.48 -28.21 -36.82
C ASP A 277 -11.00 -29.61 -36.35
N VAL A 278 -12.05 -29.66 -35.52
CA VAL A 278 -12.92 -30.84 -35.21
C VAL A 278 -12.44 -31.88 -34.17
N ASP A 279 -12.84 -31.62 -32.91
CA ASP A 279 -13.74 -32.44 -32.05
C ASP A 279 -13.31 -33.79 -31.39
N GLY A 280 -13.98 -34.11 -30.27
CA GLY A 280 -14.31 -35.48 -29.85
C GLY A 280 -13.64 -36.03 -28.57
N GLY A 281 -14.44 -36.32 -27.52
CA GLY A 281 -14.06 -37.28 -26.46
C GLY A 281 -14.50 -36.93 -25.03
N ILE A 282 -15.39 -37.74 -24.45
CA ILE A 282 -15.75 -37.79 -23.01
C ILE A 282 -15.40 -39.20 -22.51
N ASP A 283 -14.88 -39.34 -21.28
CA ASP A 283 -15.15 -40.55 -20.49
C ASP A 283 -14.97 -40.32 -18.96
N GLU A 284 -15.40 -41.30 -18.16
CA GLU A 284 -15.79 -41.15 -16.74
C GLU A 284 -14.97 -42.01 -15.75
N LYS A 285 -15.18 -41.80 -14.43
CA LYS A 285 -14.77 -42.60 -13.24
C LYS A 285 -13.39 -42.30 -12.61
N SER A 286 -13.09 -42.72 -11.37
CA SER A 286 -13.87 -42.81 -10.09
C SER A 286 -12.90 -43.28 -8.97
N ASP A 287 -13.38 -43.28 -7.73
CA ASP A 287 -12.94 -44.09 -6.57
C ASP A 287 -11.58 -43.78 -5.90
N ASP A 288 -11.67 -43.16 -4.72
CA ASP A 288 -11.13 -43.59 -3.41
C ASP A 288 -9.70 -44.13 -3.26
N GLN A 289 -8.92 -43.48 -2.38
CA GLN A 289 -8.46 -44.21 -1.17
C GLN A 289 -8.20 -43.31 0.05
N GLU A 290 -8.71 -43.74 1.21
CA GLU A 290 -8.44 -43.20 2.54
C GLU A 290 -7.21 -43.90 3.16
N VAL A 291 -6.30 -43.16 3.79
CA VAL A 291 -5.24 -43.74 4.64
C VAL A 291 -5.18 -43.03 5.99
N LYS A 292 -5.79 -43.68 6.98
CA LYS A 292 -5.71 -43.33 8.40
C LYS A 292 -4.49 -44.01 9.04
N VAL A 293 -3.70 -43.26 9.81
CA VAL A 293 -2.70 -43.82 10.75
C VAL A 293 -2.89 -43.15 12.12
N GLU A 294 -3.22 -43.95 13.12
CA GLU A 294 -3.47 -43.51 14.50
C GLU A 294 -2.50 -44.29 15.41
N GLY A 295 -1.59 -43.58 16.09
CA GLY A 295 -0.47 -44.14 16.83
C GLY A 295 -0.53 -43.80 18.32
N ARG A 296 -1.09 -44.71 19.11
CA ARG A 296 -1.37 -44.55 20.54
C ARG A 296 -0.21 -45.03 21.43
N ILE A 297 0.13 -44.25 22.47
CA ILE A 297 0.83 -44.74 23.68
C ILE A 297 0.22 -44.06 24.91
N ASP A 298 -0.20 -44.87 25.89
CA ASP A 298 -0.63 -44.53 27.25
C ASP A 298 0.54 -44.88 28.23
N ALA A 299 0.65 -44.44 29.50
CA ALA A 299 -0.26 -43.69 30.38
C ALA A 299 0.55 -42.86 31.43
N ASP A 300 0.18 -42.96 32.71
CA ASP A 300 0.89 -42.65 33.98
C ASP A 300 1.25 -41.19 34.35
N VAL A 301 1.21 -40.75 35.63
CA VAL A 301 0.27 -40.84 36.78
C VAL A 301 1.01 -40.24 38.01
N GLU A 302 0.25 -39.73 38.99
CA GLU A 302 0.73 -39.09 40.24
C GLU A 302 1.54 -37.78 40.06
N GLY A 303 1.58 -36.85 41.03
CA GLY A 303 0.90 -36.82 42.33
C GLY A 303 1.78 -36.13 43.38
N VAL A 304 1.16 -35.43 44.35
CA VAL A 304 1.83 -34.67 45.43
C VAL A 304 2.67 -33.46 44.95
N GLY A 305 2.61 -32.25 45.50
CA GLY A 305 1.65 -31.69 46.46
C GLY A 305 2.21 -31.41 47.86
N GLU A 306 2.96 -30.31 48.04
CA GLU A 306 3.07 -29.66 49.35
C GLU A 306 3.45 -28.16 49.26
N SER A 307 3.35 -27.46 50.40
CA SER A 307 3.48 -26.00 50.56
C SER A 307 4.43 -25.64 51.70
N VAL A 308 4.87 -24.37 51.78
CA VAL A 308 5.64 -23.65 52.85
C VAL A 308 6.69 -22.78 52.12
N SER A 309 6.78 -21.43 52.18
CA SER A 309 6.56 -20.39 53.20
C SER A 309 7.83 -19.95 53.95
N GLY A 310 8.18 -18.65 53.85
CA GLY A 310 8.88 -17.91 54.92
C GLY A 310 10.18 -17.15 54.59
N THR A 311 10.16 -15.82 54.78
CA THR A 311 11.24 -14.92 55.31
C THR A 311 12.63 -14.88 54.63
N ASN A 312 13.10 -13.73 54.11
CA ASN A 312 13.82 -12.60 54.79
C ASN A 312 15.23 -13.01 55.33
N THR A 313 16.34 -12.25 55.23
CA THR A 313 16.52 -10.77 55.29
C THR A 313 17.98 -10.31 54.92
N ILE A 314 18.20 -8.98 54.77
CA ILE A 314 19.44 -8.17 54.99
C ILE A 314 20.53 -8.01 53.88
N VAL A 315 20.55 -6.78 53.32
CA VAL A 315 21.64 -5.79 53.08
C VAL A 315 23.01 -6.16 52.46
N GLY A 316 23.43 -5.33 51.49
CA GLY A 316 24.83 -5.01 51.17
C GLY A 316 24.94 -3.79 50.21
N ASP A 317 25.40 -2.64 50.72
CA ASP A 317 25.65 -1.42 49.90
C ASP A 317 27.00 -1.47 49.18
N VAL A 318 27.06 -0.96 47.94
CA VAL A 318 28.30 -0.69 47.18
C VAL A 318 28.12 0.57 46.30
N ASP A 319 29.17 1.39 46.20
CA ASP A 319 29.24 2.67 45.47
C ASP A 319 28.61 2.70 44.06
N LEU A 320 27.88 3.78 43.75
CA LEU A 320 27.28 4.01 42.43
C LEU A 320 27.91 5.17 41.62
N ASP A 321 28.71 6.05 42.24
CA ASP A 321 29.16 7.29 41.59
C ASP A 321 30.35 7.11 40.61
N ARG A 322 31.10 6.01 40.69
CA ARG A 322 32.35 5.85 39.92
C ARG A 322 32.16 5.46 38.45
N HIS A 323 31.01 4.90 38.05
CA HIS A 323 30.81 4.40 36.67
C HIS A 323 30.22 5.43 35.68
N MET A 324 29.87 6.64 36.13
CA MET A 324 29.26 7.67 35.27
C MET A 324 30.26 8.44 34.39
N GLU A 325 31.52 8.60 34.82
CA GLU A 325 32.50 9.42 34.07
C GLU A 325 33.13 8.69 32.86
N GLU A 326 33.41 7.38 32.97
CA GLU A 326 34.06 6.62 31.88
C GLU A 326 33.16 6.49 30.64
N VAL A 327 31.84 6.40 30.83
CA VAL A 327 30.85 6.34 29.72
C VAL A 327 30.70 7.69 29.00
N GLN A 328 30.95 8.80 29.71
CA GLN A 328 30.78 10.17 29.19
C GLN A 328 31.90 10.60 28.23
N MET A 329 33.11 10.03 28.37
CA MET A 329 34.26 10.33 27.51
C MET A 329 34.10 9.75 26.09
N ASP A 330 33.66 8.49 25.99
CA ASP A 330 33.71 7.72 24.73
C ASP A 330 32.72 8.25 23.67
N GLN A 331 31.53 8.71 24.09
CA GLN A 331 30.55 9.31 23.18
C GLN A 331 31.04 10.61 22.51
N ASN A 332 31.90 11.39 23.16
CA ASN A 332 32.41 12.64 22.59
C ASN A 332 33.39 12.41 21.43
N GLN A 333 34.27 11.40 21.49
CA GLN A 333 35.19 11.13 20.38
C GLN A 333 34.48 10.57 19.13
N VAL A 334 33.44 9.75 19.32
CA VAL A 334 32.63 9.22 18.22
C VAL A 334 31.89 10.34 17.47
N THR A 335 31.33 11.32 18.20
CA THR A 335 30.53 12.40 17.60
C THR A 335 31.33 13.47 16.85
N GLU A 336 32.60 13.72 17.20
CA GLU A 336 33.48 14.58 16.38
C GLU A 336 33.90 13.88 15.07
N THR A 337 34.22 12.59 15.14
CA THR A 337 34.72 11.80 13.99
C THR A 337 33.69 11.72 12.85
N GLU A 338 32.40 11.61 13.15
CA GLU A 338 31.34 11.67 12.15
C GLU A 338 31.11 13.07 11.55
N LYS A 339 31.39 14.14 12.31
CA LYS A 339 31.16 15.55 11.91
C LYS A 339 32.11 15.99 10.80
N GLY A 340 33.35 15.49 10.81
CA GLY A 340 34.33 15.76 9.76
C GLY A 340 33.99 15.11 8.42
N ARG A 341 33.44 13.89 8.43
CA ARG A 341 33.27 13.05 7.22
C ARG A 341 32.10 13.47 6.33
N ARG A 342 31.11 14.22 6.86
CA ARG A 342 29.83 14.52 6.21
C ARG A 342 29.78 15.77 5.31
N ARG A 343 30.91 16.45 5.04
CA ARG A 343 30.91 17.75 4.33
C ARG A 343 30.99 17.76 2.79
N PRO A 344 31.61 16.80 2.07
CA PRO A 344 31.75 16.92 0.60
C PRO A 344 30.41 16.82 -0.17
N GLU A 345 29.61 15.81 0.14
CA GLU A 345 28.45 15.44 -0.69
C GLU A 345 27.29 16.44 -0.59
N ALA A 346 27.06 17.00 0.61
CA ALA A 346 26.01 17.99 0.83
C ALA A 346 26.22 19.27 0.01
N GLN A 347 27.47 19.75 -0.09
CA GLN A 347 27.80 20.92 -0.89
C GLN A 347 27.69 20.64 -2.40
N PHE A 348 28.05 19.43 -2.85
CA PHE A 348 27.91 19.02 -4.24
C PHE A 348 26.42 18.93 -4.66
N ALA A 349 25.57 18.37 -3.80
CA ALA A 349 24.13 18.29 -4.02
C ALA A 349 23.47 19.68 -4.13
N GLU A 350 23.82 20.62 -3.25
CA GLU A 350 23.28 21.98 -3.27
C GLU A 350 23.72 22.76 -4.53
N HIS A 351 24.94 22.52 -5.02
CA HIS A 351 25.46 23.15 -6.24
C HIS A 351 24.79 22.59 -7.51
N CYS A 352 24.55 21.27 -7.56
CA CYS A 352 23.75 20.65 -8.63
C CYS A 352 22.31 21.18 -8.67
N TRP A 353 21.65 21.30 -7.52
CA TRP A 353 20.30 21.83 -7.42
C TRP A 353 20.18 23.25 -8.00
N LYS A 354 21.10 24.15 -7.63
CA LYS A 354 21.14 25.52 -8.17
C LYS A 354 21.42 25.56 -9.68
N SER A 355 22.27 24.66 -10.18
CA SER A 355 22.59 24.55 -11.61
C SER A 355 21.46 23.95 -12.49
N GLN A 356 20.53 23.18 -11.90
CA GLN A 356 19.29 22.78 -12.57
C GLN A 356 18.21 23.86 -12.48
N ALA A 357 18.08 24.56 -11.35
CA ALA A 357 17.06 25.61 -11.17
C ALA A 357 17.17 26.74 -12.20
N GLN A 358 18.38 27.16 -12.58
CA GLN A 358 18.59 28.22 -13.58
C GLN A 358 18.36 27.78 -15.04
N ARG A 359 18.27 26.48 -15.33
CA ARG A 359 18.12 25.95 -16.71
C ARG A 359 16.67 25.75 -17.15
N ASN A 360 15.69 26.03 -16.29
CA ASN A 360 14.26 25.94 -16.58
C ASN A 360 13.57 27.32 -16.58
N PHE A 361 14.31 28.40 -16.86
CA PHE A 361 13.83 29.79 -16.78
C PHE A 361 14.35 30.70 -17.91
N ILE A 362 14.70 30.11 -19.05
CA ILE A 362 14.91 30.75 -20.36
C ILE A 362 14.10 29.94 -21.37
#